data_AF-A0A8D8FGB9-F1
#
_entry.id   AF-A0A8D8FGB9-F1
#
_cell.length_a   1.000
_cell.length_b   1.000
_cell.length_c   1.000
_cell.angle_alpha   90.00
_cell.angle_beta   90.00
_cell.angle_gamma   90.00
#
_symmetry.space_group_name_H-M   'P 1'
#
loop_
_entity.id
_entity.type
_entity.pdbx_description
1 polymer ?
#
loop_
_entity_poly.entity_id
_entity_poly.type
_entity_poly.pdbx_seq_one_letter_code
_entity_poly.pdbx_strand_id
1 'polypeptide(L)'
;MADVHTGITCSVCDGKDFVGTRYVCLICWDYDLCQKCYEEKRCTARHRPHHPMQSVISREDFFKSTQSAVTADEARLCCPFCGERELNLATLLQHSQQNHAEEAESVRCPVCVTYNVPGNSLLDALFLEHLRNEHCELDEGISCITCQKKPFAGNRYACLVCHNYDLCEECHTGKRFSKHHLPYHPMQQIMPKEAYAAQNPPPESIFRCPYCGDGELSASGLRDHCQELHQNCPWIRVRCSICGVCRVPYNNFSLLKCSLLDHLRDYHGLKGTEVAQNSE
;
A
#
# COMPACT_ATOMS: atom_id res chain seq x y z
N MET A 1 -18.56 -3.12 10.71
CA MET A 1 -19.68 -3.72 9.97
C MET A 1 -19.08 -4.75 9.02
N ALA A 2 -19.82 -5.77 8.57
CA ALA A 2 -19.24 -6.79 7.69
C ALA A 2 -18.89 -6.18 6.32
N ASP A 3 -17.70 -6.47 5.80
CA ASP A 3 -17.21 -5.91 4.53
C ASP A 3 -18.09 -6.36 3.36
N VAL A 4 -18.53 -5.41 2.55
CA VAL A 4 -19.37 -5.62 1.36
C VAL A 4 -18.52 -5.32 0.14
N HIS A 5 -18.28 -6.33 -0.69
CA HIS A 5 -17.49 -6.15 -1.91
C HIS A 5 -18.35 -5.68 -3.09
N THR A 6 -18.69 -4.38 -3.12
CA THR A 6 -19.53 -3.79 -4.17
C THR A 6 -18.88 -3.85 -5.56
N GLY A 7 -19.65 -4.22 -6.58
CA GLY A 7 -19.23 -4.36 -7.97
C GLY A 7 -18.49 -5.67 -8.27
N ILE A 8 -18.37 -6.58 -7.30
CA ILE A 8 -17.73 -7.87 -7.47
C ILE A 8 -18.79 -8.97 -7.56
N THR A 9 -18.58 -9.89 -8.50
CA THR A 9 -19.45 -11.07 -8.69
C THR A 9 -18.65 -12.33 -8.41
N CYS A 10 -19.19 -13.23 -7.59
CA CYS A 10 -18.59 -14.54 -7.39
C CYS A 10 -18.70 -15.38 -8.67
N SER A 11 -17.57 -15.87 -9.18
CA SER A 11 -17.49 -16.62 -10.44
C SER A 11 -18.21 -17.98 -10.42
N VAL A 12 -18.70 -18.45 -9.26
CA VAL A 12 -19.32 -19.77 -9.12
C VAL A 12 -20.79 -19.72 -8.71
N CYS A 13 -21.22 -18.72 -7.95
CA CYS A 13 -22.63 -18.58 -7.55
C CYS A 13 -23.35 -17.39 -8.20
N ASP A 14 -22.64 -16.59 -8.99
CA ASP A 14 -23.11 -15.34 -9.60
C ASP A 14 -23.66 -14.31 -8.59
N GLY A 15 -23.41 -14.55 -7.29
CA GLY A 15 -23.76 -13.63 -6.22
C GLY A 15 -22.95 -12.34 -6.37
N LYS A 16 -23.67 -11.21 -6.42
CA LYS A 16 -23.11 -9.86 -6.47
C LYS A 16 -23.02 -9.26 -5.08
N ASP A 17 -22.09 -8.34 -4.89
CA ASP A 17 -21.99 -7.49 -3.70
C ASP A 17 -22.03 -8.29 -2.39
N PHE A 18 -21.32 -9.42 -2.38
CA PHE A 18 -21.41 -10.36 -1.27
C PHE A 18 -20.65 -9.85 -0.03
N VAL A 19 -21.13 -10.31 1.12
CA VAL A 19 -20.59 -10.01 2.44
C VAL A 19 -19.58 -11.08 2.85
N GLY A 20 -18.52 -10.68 3.55
CA GLY A 20 -17.49 -11.57 4.09
C GLY A 20 -16.23 -11.62 3.21
N THR A 21 -15.33 -12.56 3.47
CA THR A 21 -14.02 -12.55 2.81
C THR A 21 -14.12 -12.85 1.31
N ARG A 22 -13.60 -11.94 0.48
CA ARG A 22 -13.35 -12.19 -0.95
C ARG A 22 -12.05 -12.95 -1.15
N TYR A 23 -12.10 -13.99 -1.97
CA TYR A 23 -10.94 -14.77 -2.39
C TYR A 23 -10.72 -14.62 -3.88
N VAL A 24 -9.47 -14.42 -4.28
CA VAL A 24 -9.06 -14.10 -5.64
C VAL A 24 -8.03 -15.12 -6.11
N CYS A 25 -8.18 -15.64 -7.33
CA CYS A 25 -7.22 -16.59 -7.90
C CYS A 25 -5.91 -15.92 -8.27
N LEU A 26 -4.75 -16.45 -7.89
CA LEU A 26 -3.47 -15.83 -8.23
C LEU A 26 -3.02 -16.09 -9.68
N ILE A 27 -3.75 -16.90 -10.44
CA ILE A 27 -3.41 -17.27 -11.83
C ILE A 27 -4.47 -16.80 -12.84
N CYS A 28 -5.77 -16.93 -12.52
CA CYS A 28 -6.85 -16.50 -13.41
C CYS A 28 -7.22 -15.05 -13.14
N TRP A 29 -7.20 -14.18 -14.16
CA TRP A 29 -7.42 -12.74 -14.03
C TRP A 29 -8.78 -12.33 -13.43
N ASP A 30 -9.87 -13.01 -13.79
CA ASP A 30 -11.26 -12.64 -13.50
C ASP A 30 -11.97 -13.68 -12.61
N TYR A 31 -11.21 -14.37 -11.77
CA TYR A 31 -11.74 -15.42 -10.91
C TYR A 31 -11.77 -15.02 -9.44
N ASP A 32 -12.98 -14.83 -8.94
CA ASP A 32 -13.32 -14.31 -7.62
C ASP A 32 -14.33 -15.23 -6.94
N LEU A 33 -14.08 -15.59 -5.69
CA LEU A 33 -14.98 -16.40 -4.88
C LEU A 33 -15.42 -15.62 -3.64
N CYS A 34 -16.71 -15.72 -3.33
CA CYS A 34 -17.18 -15.39 -1.99
C CYS A 34 -16.70 -16.42 -0.98
N GLN A 35 -16.64 -16.04 0.29
CA GLN A 35 -16.20 -16.89 1.40
C GLN A 35 -16.86 -18.27 1.37
N LYS A 36 -18.19 -18.32 1.24
CA LYS A 36 -18.93 -19.58 1.18
C LYS A 36 -18.46 -20.49 0.05
N CYS A 37 -18.32 -19.97 -1.18
CA CYS A 37 -17.89 -20.79 -2.31
C CYS A 37 -16.45 -21.26 -2.17
N TYR A 38 -15.58 -20.45 -1.55
CA TYR A 38 -14.21 -20.83 -1.26
C TYR A 38 -14.13 -21.94 -0.20
N GLU A 39 -14.85 -21.82 0.91
CA GLU A 39 -14.89 -22.81 2.00
C GLU A 39 -15.51 -24.15 1.55
N GLU A 40 -16.55 -24.09 0.72
CA GLU A 40 -17.16 -25.25 0.07
C GLU A 40 -16.30 -25.84 -1.06
N LYS A 41 -15.14 -25.24 -1.36
CA LYS A 41 -14.22 -25.63 -2.44
C LYS A 41 -14.93 -25.73 -3.80
N ARG A 42 -15.89 -24.85 -4.07
CA ARG A 42 -16.61 -24.85 -5.35
C ARG A 42 -15.72 -24.28 -6.46
N CYS A 43 -15.83 -24.86 -7.64
CA CYS A 43 -15.03 -24.49 -8.80
C CYS A 43 -15.86 -24.55 -10.07
N THR A 44 -15.65 -23.60 -11.00
CA THR A 44 -16.18 -23.72 -12.36
C THR A 44 -15.37 -24.74 -13.17
N ALA A 45 -15.94 -25.25 -14.26
CA ALA A 45 -15.23 -26.18 -15.15
C ALA A 45 -14.02 -25.55 -15.87
N ARG A 46 -13.98 -24.21 -16.01
CA ARG A 46 -12.90 -23.48 -16.69
C ARG A 46 -11.75 -23.09 -15.75
N HIS A 47 -11.97 -23.19 -14.44
CA HIS A 47 -10.95 -22.91 -13.42
C HIS A 47 -10.32 -24.22 -12.94
N ARG A 48 -9.01 -24.25 -12.69
CA ARG A 48 -8.35 -25.44 -12.15
C ARG A 48 -8.39 -25.39 -10.62
N PRO A 49 -8.90 -26.44 -9.92
CA PRO A 49 -9.05 -26.42 -8.46
C PRO A 49 -7.76 -26.23 -7.67
N HIS A 50 -6.60 -26.49 -8.28
CA HIS A 50 -5.29 -26.35 -7.65
C HIS A 50 -4.67 -24.96 -7.81
N HIS A 51 -5.34 -24.01 -8.48
CA HIS A 51 -4.83 -22.64 -8.56
C HIS A 51 -4.83 -22.00 -7.16
N PRO A 52 -3.71 -21.37 -6.75
CA PRO A 52 -3.63 -20.67 -5.47
C PRO A 52 -4.64 -19.54 -5.36
N MET A 53 -5.23 -19.37 -4.19
CA MET A 53 -6.25 -18.34 -3.91
C MET A 53 -5.77 -17.47 -2.74
N GLN A 54 -5.91 -16.16 -2.88
CA GLN A 54 -5.55 -15.16 -1.87
C GLN A 54 -6.80 -14.46 -1.33
N SER A 55 -6.90 -14.27 -0.03
CA SER A 55 -7.93 -13.43 0.56
C SER A 55 -7.61 -11.95 0.36
N VAL A 56 -8.62 -11.18 0.00
CA VAL A 56 -8.58 -9.72 -0.06
C VAL A 56 -9.00 -9.18 1.30
N ILE A 57 -8.26 -8.22 1.84
CA ILE A 57 -8.68 -7.52 3.05
C ILE A 57 -9.60 -6.35 2.69
N SER A 58 -10.49 -6.01 3.63
CA SER A 58 -11.35 -4.86 3.46
C SER A 58 -10.55 -3.57 3.40
N ARG A 59 -11.13 -2.55 2.76
CA ARG A 59 -10.55 -1.20 2.78
C ARG A 59 -10.41 -0.68 4.21
N GLU A 60 -11.41 -0.92 5.06
CA GLU A 60 -11.39 -0.48 6.45
C GLU A 60 -10.27 -1.15 7.26
N ASP A 61 -10.09 -2.46 7.08
CA ASP A 61 -9.05 -3.21 7.78
C ASP A 61 -7.66 -2.89 7.25
N PHE A 62 -7.56 -2.58 5.96
CA PHE A 62 -6.37 -1.98 5.39
C PHE A 62 -6.02 -0.67 6.10
N PHE A 63 -6.96 0.28 6.25
CA PHE A 63 -6.68 1.52 6.98
C PHE A 63 -6.29 1.29 8.44
N LYS A 64 -6.99 0.39 9.13
CA LYS A 64 -6.65 0.04 10.51
C LYS A 64 -5.25 -0.57 10.59
N SER A 65 -4.84 -1.43 9.65
CA SER A 65 -3.47 -1.95 9.60
C SER A 65 -2.44 -0.86 9.33
N THR A 66 -2.80 0.20 8.58
CA THR A 66 -1.88 1.32 8.32
C THR A 66 -1.78 2.33 9.48
N GLN A 67 -2.76 2.35 10.39
CA GLN A 67 -2.86 3.29 11.53
C GLN A 67 -2.57 2.63 12.89
N SER A 68 -2.62 1.31 12.97
CA SER A 68 -2.16 0.57 14.14
C SER A 68 -0.75 0.08 13.90
N ALA A 69 0.00 -0.20 14.95
CA ALA A 69 1.25 -0.98 14.87
C ALA A 69 1.05 -2.44 14.40
N VAL A 70 -0.08 -2.72 13.74
CA VAL A 70 -0.42 -4.00 13.15
C VAL A 70 0.28 -4.03 11.79
N THR A 71 1.41 -4.69 11.78
CA THR A 71 2.25 -4.83 10.61
C THR A 71 1.51 -5.56 9.48
N ALA A 72 1.91 -5.32 8.23
CA ALA A 72 1.65 -6.20 7.10
C ALA A 72 2.18 -7.64 7.30
N ASP A 73 2.80 -7.94 8.45
CA ASP A 73 3.38 -9.21 8.88
C ASP A 73 2.30 -10.25 9.25
N GLU A 74 1.04 -9.83 9.46
CA GLU A 74 -0.10 -10.74 9.69
C GLU A 74 -0.86 -11.11 8.41
N ALA A 75 -0.52 -10.52 7.26
CA ALA A 75 -1.14 -10.92 6.00
C ALA A 75 -0.74 -12.37 5.70
N ARG A 76 -1.70 -13.30 5.79
CA ARG A 76 -1.50 -14.71 5.43
C ARG A 76 -1.45 -14.81 3.91
N LEU A 77 -0.27 -14.59 3.35
CA LEU A 77 -0.05 -14.65 1.91
C LEU A 77 0.00 -16.10 1.44
N CYS A 78 -0.42 -16.29 0.20
CA CYS A 78 -0.33 -17.55 -0.51
C CYS A 78 0.70 -17.43 -1.64
N CYS A 79 1.61 -18.40 -1.74
CA CYS A 79 2.54 -18.48 -2.87
C CYS A 79 1.72 -18.67 -4.17
N PRO A 80 1.89 -17.79 -5.17
CA PRO A 80 1.10 -17.86 -6.40
C PRO A 80 1.43 -19.08 -7.28
N PHE A 81 2.57 -19.75 -7.05
CA PHE A 81 3.02 -20.89 -7.84
C PHE A 81 2.59 -22.23 -7.24
N CYS A 82 2.91 -22.47 -5.96
CA CYS A 82 2.66 -23.76 -5.30
C CYS A 82 1.46 -23.76 -4.35
N GLY A 83 0.93 -22.59 -4.00
CA GLY A 83 -0.18 -22.47 -3.06
C GLY A 83 0.19 -22.62 -1.59
N GLU A 84 1.48 -22.62 -1.22
CA GLU A 84 1.91 -22.55 0.18
C GLU A 84 1.30 -21.34 0.87
N ARG A 85 0.77 -21.51 2.10
CA ARG A 85 -0.07 -20.52 2.78
C ARG A 85 0.62 -20.00 4.03
N GLU A 86 0.05 -18.94 4.60
CA GLU A 86 0.48 -18.37 5.89
C GLU A 86 1.89 -17.76 5.85
N LEU A 87 2.30 -17.36 4.65
CA LEU A 87 3.55 -16.66 4.43
C LEU A 87 3.35 -15.18 4.73
N ASN A 88 4.26 -14.58 5.50
CA ASN A 88 4.42 -13.12 5.48
C ASN A 88 5.27 -12.71 4.26
N LEU A 89 5.48 -11.41 4.05
CA LEU A 89 6.23 -10.93 2.90
C LEU A 89 7.67 -11.48 2.84
N ALA A 90 8.39 -11.49 3.97
CA ALA A 90 9.78 -11.92 4.03
C ALA A 90 9.91 -13.41 3.69
N THR A 91 9.06 -14.23 4.29
CA THR A 91 9.00 -15.69 4.04
C THR A 91 8.53 -15.99 2.63
N LEU A 92 7.56 -15.25 2.07
CA LEU A 92 7.14 -15.39 0.67
C LEU A 92 8.30 -15.09 -0.29
N LEU A 93 9.04 -14.01 -0.05
CA LEU A 93 10.20 -13.66 -0.88
C LEU A 93 11.26 -14.76 -0.82
N GLN A 94 11.61 -15.22 0.39
CA GLN A 94 12.60 -16.29 0.58
C GLN A 94 12.15 -17.61 -0.06
N HIS A 95 10.90 -18.03 0.20
CA HIS A 95 10.31 -19.25 -0.37
C HIS A 95 10.35 -19.21 -1.90
N SER A 96 9.91 -18.10 -2.49
CA SER A 96 9.85 -17.95 -3.95
C SER A 96 11.24 -17.97 -4.57
N GLN A 97 12.24 -17.40 -3.90
CA GLN A 97 13.64 -17.45 -4.37
C GLN A 97 14.24 -18.85 -4.33
N GLN A 98 13.88 -19.66 -3.34
CA GLN A 98 14.46 -20.99 -3.16
C GLN A 98 13.78 -22.04 -4.03
N ASN A 99 12.47 -21.93 -4.25
CA ASN A 99 11.67 -22.97 -4.87
C ASN A 99 11.17 -22.61 -6.29
N HIS A 100 11.13 -21.31 -6.62
CA HIS A 100 10.44 -20.78 -7.82
C HIS A 100 11.28 -19.73 -8.57
N ALA A 101 12.62 -19.82 -8.52
CA ALA A 101 13.52 -18.82 -9.10
C ALA A 101 13.43 -18.71 -10.64
N GLU A 102 13.14 -19.80 -11.32
CA GLU A 102 13.13 -19.91 -12.79
C GLU A 102 11.71 -20.08 -13.36
N GLU A 103 10.68 -19.95 -12.53
CA GLU A 103 9.30 -20.16 -12.95
C GLU A 103 8.79 -18.95 -13.74
N ALA A 104 8.29 -19.20 -14.95
CA ALA A 104 7.88 -18.17 -15.90
C ALA A 104 6.35 -18.05 -16.04
N GLU A 105 5.58 -18.77 -15.21
CA GLU A 105 4.12 -18.69 -15.23
C GLU A 105 3.69 -17.27 -14.83
N SER A 106 2.73 -16.71 -15.57
CA SER A 106 2.23 -15.37 -15.29
C SER A 106 1.31 -15.43 -14.06
N VAL A 107 1.65 -14.66 -13.03
CA VAL A 107 0.97 -14.70 -11.73
C VAL A 107 0.59 -13.33 -11.24
N ARG A 108 -0.49 -13.24 -10.45
CA ARG A 108 -0.84 -12.05 -9.69
C ARG A 108 -0.04 -12.04 -8.40
N CYS A 109 0.45 -10.86 -8.02
CA CYS A 109 1.12 -10.71 -6.73
C CYS A 109 0.11 -10.85 -5.58
N PRO A 110 0.30 -11.79 -4.63
CA PRO A 110 -0.61 -11.99 -3.51
C PRO A 110 -0.68 -10.76 -2.61
N VAL A 111 0.38 -9.97 -2.53
CA VAL A 111 0.38 -8.72 -1.78
C VAL A 111 -0.50 -7.66 -2.47
N CYS A 112 -0.35 -7.50 -3.79
CA CYS A 112 -1.22 -6.64 -4.60
C CYS A 112 -2.69 -6.99 -4.52
N VAL A 113 -2.98 -8.28 -4.57
CA VAL A 113 -4.34 -8.81 -4.48
C VAL A 113 -4.91 -8.58 -3.07
N THR A 114 -4.16 -8.90 -2.02
CA THR A 114 -4.60 -8.75 -0.63
C THR A 114 -5.07 -7.34 -0.35
N TYR A 115 -4.31 -6.34 -0.81
CA TYR A 115 -4.59 -4.92 -0.60
C TYR A 115 -5.43 -4.27 -1.71
N ASN A 116 -5.94 -5.06 -2.66
CA ASN A 116 -6.77 -4.62 -3.78
C ASN A 116 -6.19 -3.42 -4.56
N VAL A 117 -4.88 -3.46 -4.82
CA VAL A 117 -4.17 -2.33 -5.44
C VAL A 117 -4.47 -2.25 -6.94
N PRO A 118 -4.84 -1.06 -7.47
CA PRO A 118 -5.00 -0.84 -8.90
C PRO A 118 -3.74 -1.25 -9.67
N GLY A 119 -3.91 -2.12 -10.68
CA GLY A 119 -2.79 -2.71 -11.42
C GLY A 119 -2.29 -4.04 -10.85
N ASN A 120 -3.10 -4.77 -10.07
CA ASN A 120 -2.89 -6.16 -9.66
C ASN A 120 -2.98 -7.18 -10.83
N SER A 121 -2.54 -6.75 -12.01
CA SER A 121 -2.46 -7.51 -13.23
C SER A 121 -1.55 -8.74 -13.07
N LEU A 122 -1.71 -9.69 -13.99
CA LEU A 122 -0.76 -10.77 -14.16
C LEU A 122 0.64 -10.20 -14.46
N LEU A 123 1.66 -10.73 -13.77
CA LEU A 123 3.05 -10.35 -13.89
C LEU A 123 3.74 -11.34 -14.83
N ASP A 124 4.29 -10.85 -15.95
CA ASP A 124 4.97 -11.66 -16.94
C ASP A 124 6.36 -12.13 -16.45
N ALA A 125 6.40 -13.23 -15.70
CA ALA A 125 7.62 -13.90 -15.20
C ALA A 125 8.58 -13.06 -14.34
N LEU A 126 8.20 -11.84 -13.94
CA LEU A 126 9.01 -10.93 -13.12
C LEU A 126 8.52 -10.86 -11.67
N PHE A 127 7.92 -11.94 -11.15
CA PHE A 127 7.33 -11.92 -9.82
C PHE A 127 8.34 -11.61 -8.69
N LEU A 128 9.50 -12.28 -8.69
CA LEU A 128 10.54 -12.02 -7.68
C LEU A 128 11.12 -10.62 -7.77
N GLU A 129 11.31 -10.12 -9.00
CA GLU A 129 11.75 -8.75 -9.21
C GLU A 129 10.70 -7.76 -8.71
N HIS A 130 9.41 -8.00 -9.01
CA HIS A 130 8.30 -7.22 -8.48
C HIS A 130 8.25 -7.25 -6.95
N LEU A 131 8.41 -8.40 -6.29
CA LEU A 131 8.44 -8.44 -4.83
C LEU A 131 9.61 -7.65 -4.23
N ARG A 132 10.80 -7.69 -4.83
CA ARG A 132 11.95 -6.90 -4.35
C ARG A 132 11.81 -5.42 -4.64
N ASN A 133 11.33 -5.11 -5.84
CA ASN A 133 11.24 -3.76 -6.37
C ASN A 133 9.94 -3.08 -6.04
N GLU A 134 8.95 -3.76 -5.47
CA GLU A 134 7.69 -3.19 -5.03
C GLU A 134 7.44 -3.59 -3.57
N HIS A 135 7.63 -4.82 -3.12
CA HIS A 135 7.13 -5.16 -1.78
C HIS A 135 8.16 -5.07 -0.65
N CYS A 136 9.45 -5.18 -0.95
CA CYS A 136 10.50 -5.29 0.06
C CYS A 136 10.70 -3.99 0.86
N GLU A 137 10.60 -4.09 2.19
CA GLU A 137 11.15 -3.07 3.08
C GLU A 137 12.67 -3.13 3.01
N LEU A 138 13.27 -2.26 2.21
CA LEU A 138 14.72 -2.03 2.23
C LEU A 138 15.11 -1.34 3.54
N ASP A 139 15.01 -2.04 4.66
CA ASP A 139 15.73 -1.64 5.88
C ASP A 139 17.25 -1.83 5.66
N GLU A 140 17.63 -2.70 4.73
CA GLU A 140 18.95 -2.71 4.11
C GLU A 140 18.99 -1.76 2.90
N GLY A 141 19.13 -0.45 3.12
CA GLY A 141 19.54 0.45 2.02
C GLY A 141 19.15 1.92 2.09
N ILE A 142 18.35 2.37 3.05
CA ILE A 142 18.02 3.79 3.13
C ILE A 142 19.19 4.57 3.71
N SER A 143 19.88 5.29 2.82
CA SER A 143 20.96 6.19 3.20
C SER A 143 20.47 7.62 3.29
N CYS A 144 20.91 8.36 4.30
CA CYS A 144 20.69 9.80 4.33
C CYS A 144 21.41 10.44 3.15
N ILE A 145 20.70 11.14 2.26
CA ILE A 145 21.30 11.75 1.06
C ILE A 145 22.40 12.77 1.40
N THR A 146 22.30 13.40 2.58
CA THR A 146 23.24 14.45 2.97
C THR A 146 24.50 13.91 3.64
N CYS A 147 24.39 12.98 4.59
CA CYS A 147 25.55 12.45 5.33
C CYS A 147 25.95 11.02 4.96
N GLN A 148 25.21 10.37 4.05
CA GLN A 148 25.44 9.01 3.54
C GLN A 148 25.41 7.90 4.60
N LYS A 149 24.99 8.21 5.84
CA LYS A 149 24.83 7.22 6.92
C LYS A 149 23.80 6.17 6.50
N LYS A 150 24.15 4.88 6.66
CA LYS A 150 23.31 3.72 6.31
C LYS A 150 23.68 2.47 7.15
N PRO A 151 22.69 1.75 7.72
CA PRO A 151 21.38 2.29 8.10
C PRO A 151 21.56 3.41 9.16
N PHE A 152 20.54 4.23 9.39
CA PHE A 152 20.56 5.20 10.50
C PHE A 152 19.35 4.97 11.42
N ALA A 153 19.60 5.03 12.73
CA ALA A 153 18.57 4.90 13.74
C ALA A 153 17.77 6.20 13.91
N GLY A 154 16.56 6.08 14.46
CA GLY A 154 15.68 7.21 14.79
C GLY A 154 14.72 7.57 13.66
N ASN A 155 14.22 8.81 13.68
CA ASN A 155 13.24 9.27 12.70
C ASN A 155 13.86 9.44 11.31
N ARG A 156 13.15 8.97 10.29
CA ARG A 156 13.46 9.23 8.88
C ARG A 156 12.60 10.38 8.38
N TYR A 157 13.18 11.24 7.56
CA TYR A 157 12.48 12.36 6.93
C TYR A 157 12.54 12.22 5.43
N ALA A 158 11.40 11.97 4.80
CA ALA A 158 11.31 11.70 3.37
C ALA A 158 10.67 12.88 2.64
N CYS A 159 11.32 13.37 1.57
CA CYS A 159 10.79 14.47 0.78
C CYS A 159 9.54 14.02 0.01
N LEU A 160 8.47 14.81 0.03
CA LEU A 160 7.23 14.50 -0.68
C LEU A 160 7.24 14.91 -2.17
N VAL A 161 8.34 15.51 -2.64
CA VAL A 161 8.48 16.02 -4.02
C VAL A 161 9.67 15.42 -4.77
N CYS A 162 10.80 15.18 -4.10
CA CYS A 162 12.00 14.62 -4.73
C CYS A 162 12.00 13.10 -4.69
N HIS A 163 12.36 12.42 -5.78
CA HIS A 163 12.56 10.98 -5.79
C HIS A 163 13.80 10.57 -4.95
N ASN A 164 13.70 9.43 -4.24
CA ASN A 164 14.65 8.83 -3.30
C ASN A 164 15.40 9.81 -2.39
N TYR A 165 14.72 10.87 -1.94
CA TYR A 165 15.31 11.86 -1.05
C TYR A 165 14.87 11.64 0.39
N ASP A 166 15.76 11.03 1.16
CA ASP A 166 15.58 10.72 2.57
C ASP A 166 16.71 11.34 3.39
N LEU A 167 16.36 11.92 4.54
CA LEU A 167 17.29 12.48 5.50
C LEU A 167 17.15 11.77 6.84
N CYS A 168 18.28 11.61 7.53
CA CYS A 168 18.25 11.30 8.95
C CYS A 168 17.80 12.51 9.77
N GLU A 169 17.31 12.26 10.97
CA GLU A 169 16.85 13.27 11.91
C GLU A 169 17.88 14.38 12.15
N GLU A 170 19.15 14.06 12.34
CA GLU A 170 20.22 15.05 12.54
C GLU A 170 20.38 15.99 11.33
N CYS A 171 20.28 15.47 10.10
CA CYS A 171 20.39 16.29 8.90
C CYS A 171 19.15 17.15 8.69
N HIS A 172 17.96 16.60 8.95
CA HIS A 172 16.71 17.34 8.85
C HIS A 172 16.64 18.48 9.88
N THR A 173 16.86 18.19 11.16
CA THR A 173 16.86 19.17 12.25
C THR A 173 17.97 20.20 12.10
N GLY A 174 19.15 19.77 11.66
CA GLY A 174 20.27 20.64 11.32
C GLY A 174 20.10 21.44 10.01
N LYS A 175 18.94 21.34 9.33
CA LYS A 175 18.64 21.99 8.05
C LYS A 175 19.72 21.76 6.99
N ARG A 176 20.29 20.55 6.96
CA ARG A 176 21.30 20.13 5.98
C ARG A 176 20.60 19.45 4.80
N PHE A 177 20.92 19.88 3.59
CA PHE A 177 20.34 19.34 2.36
C PHE A 177 21.35 19.34 1.22
N SER A 178 21.14 18.48 0.22
CA SER A 178 21.99 18.45 -0.97
C SER A 178 21.77 19.70 -1.83
N LYS A 179 22.75 20.05 -2.67
CA LYS A 179 22.68 21.25 -3.54
C LYS A 179 21.48 21.27 -4.49
N HIS A 180 20.93 20.11 -4.83
CA HIS A 180 19.83 19.98 -5.79
C HIS A 180 18.46 19.87 -5.13
N HIS A 181 18.40 19.82 -3.80
CA HIS A 181 17.15 19.80 -3.05
C HIS A 181 16.73 21.21 -2.65
N LEU A 182 15.45 21.52 -2.86
CA LEU A 182 14.90 22.82 -2.51
C LEU A 182 14.43 22.81 -1.05
N PRO A 183 14.89 23.76 -0.19
CA PRO A 183 14.60 23.72 1.25
C PRO A 183 13.11 23.81 1.62
N TYR A 184 12.28 24.31 0.71
CA TYR A 184 10.84 24.46 0.90
C TYR A 184 10.04 23.22 0.48
N HIS A 185 10.68 22.16 -0.04
CA HIS A 185 9.98 20.93 -0.30
C HIS A 185 9.43 20.31 1.00
N PRO A 186 8.15 19.93 1.05
CA PRO A 186 7.58 19.28 2.22
C PRO A 186 8.28 17.96 2.58
N MET A 187 8.67 17.83 3.85
CA MET A 187 9.32 16.63 4.38
C MET A 187 8.36 15.88 5.32
N GLN A 188 8.08 14.62 5.03
CA GLN A 188 7.28 13.74 5.90
C GLN A 188 8.19 13.02 6.90
N GLN A 189 7.87 13.14 8.19
CA GLN A 189 8.49 12.34 9.23
C GLN A 189 7.93 10.91 9.19
N ILE A 190 8.81 9.93 9.30
CA ILE A 190 8.51 8.51 9.29
C ILE A 190 9.21 7.92 10.52
N MET A 191 8.41 7.54 11.51
CA MET A 191 8.89 6.96 12.75
C MET A 191 9.24 5.47 12.56
N PRO A 192 10.21 4.94 13.32
CA PRO A 192 10.39 3.50 13.46
C PRO A 192 9.09 2.84 13.94
N LYS A 193 8.83 1.61 13.49
CA LYS A 193 7.59 0.88 13.82
C LYS A 193 7.41 0.71 15.32
N GLU A 194 8.49 0.40 16.03
CA GLU A 194 8.50 0.20 17.49
C GLU A 194 8.15 1.50 18.23
N ALA A 195 8.63 2.63 17.71
CA ALA A 195 8.36 3.96 18.27
C ALA A 195 6.92 4.42 18.01
N TYR A 196 6.33 4.01 16.87
CA TYR A 196 4.91 4.22 16.59
C TYR A 196 4.04 3.36 17.52
N ALA A 197 4.39 2.08 17.67
CA ALA A 197 3.68 1.12 18.52
C ALA A 197 3.69 1.47 20.02
N ALA A 198 4.75 2.13 20.48
CA ALA A 198 4.86 2.59 21.86
C ALA A 198 3.85 3.70 22.21
N GLN A 199 3.27 4.39 21.22
CA GLN A 199 2.29 5.45 21.44
C GLN A 199 0.91 4.84 21.59
N ASN A 200 0.30 5.04 22.77
CA ASN A 200 -1.04 4.52 23.09
C ASN A 200 -1.97 5.66 23.52
N PRO A 201 -2.94 6.07 22.67
CA PRO A 201 -3.18 5.59 21.31
C PRO A 201 -2.10 6.06 20.32
N PRO A 202 -1.92 5.39 19.17
CA PRO A 202 -1.05 5.88 18.10
C PRO A 202 -1.50 7.26 17.62
N PRO A 203 -0.57 8.15 17.22
CA PRO A 203 -0.93 9.48 16.77
C PRO A 203 -1.65 9.41 15.42
N GLU A 204 -2.87 9.94 15.37
CA GLU A 204 -3.73 9.89 14.17
C GLU A 204 -3.45 11.03 13.18
N SER A 205 -2.82 12.11 13.64
CA SER A 205 -2.60 13.36 12.89
C SER A 205 -1.11 13.61 12.64
N ILE A 206 -0.53 12.82 11.73
CA ILE A 206 0.93 12.80 11.47
C ILE A 206 1.29 13.13 10.02
N PHE A 207 0.29 13.31 9.15
CA PHE A 207 0.55 13.51 7.73
C PHE A 207 0.81 14.98 7.43
N ARG A 208 1.70 15.20 6.46
CA ARG A 208 1.92 16.51 5.84
C ARG A 208 1.35 16.56 4.45
N CYS A 209 0.84 17.73 4.07
CA CYS A 209 0.43 18.03 2.72
C CYS A 209 1.66 18.07 1.79
N PRO A 210 1.68 17.26 0.72
CA PRO A 210 2.78 17.28 -0.25
C PRO A 210 2.92 18.59 -1.05
N TYR A 211 1.88 19.43 -1.08
CA TYR A 211 1.86 20.66 -1.87
C TYR A 211 2.33 21.89 -1.09
N CYS A 212 1.88 22.07 0.16
CA CYS A 212 2.23 23.23 0.98
C CYS A 212 3.07 22.90 2.22
N GLY A 213 3.11 21.63 2.65
CA GLY A 213 3.82 21.20 3.85
C GLY A 213 3.07 21.35 5.17
N ASP A 214 1.82 21.83 5.13
CA ASP A 214 0.93 21.87 6.30
C ASP A 214 0.84 20.47 6.92
N GLY A 215 1.05 20.40 8.22
CA GLY A 215 1.20 19.16 8.98
C GLY A 215 0.07 18.95 9.97
N GLU A 216 0.24 17.93 10.83
CA GLU A 216 -0.74 17.56 11.85
C GLU A 216 -2.11 17.22 11.24
N LEU A 217 -2.10 16.67 10.03
CA LEU A 217 -3.29 16.25 9.32
C LEU A 217 -3.55 14.76 9.61
N SER A 218 -4.80 14.43 9.89
CA SER A 218 -5.28 13.05 9.81
C SER A 218 -5.36 12.60 8.35
N ALA A 219 -5.60 11.31 8.11
CA ALA A 219 -5.74 10.81 6.73
C ALA A 219 -6.89 11.52 5.99
N SER A 220 -8.06 11.66 6.62
CA SER A 220 -9.18 12.43 6.07
C SER A 220 -8.86 13.92 5.98
N GLY A 221 -8.25 14.49 7.01
CA GLY A 221 -7.87 15.90 7.03
C GLY A 221 -6.92 16.29 5.90
N LEU A 222 -5.97 15.40 5.54
CA LEU A 222 -5.09 15.61 4.39
C LEU A 222 -5.87 15.70 3.08
N ARG A 223 -6.86 14.82 2.91
CA ARG A 223 -7.70 14.79 1.70
C ARG A 223 -8.57 16.02 1.61
N ASP A 224 -9.21 16.42 2.70
CA ASP A 224 -10.08 17.60 2.74
C ASP A 224 -9.27 18.88 2.51
N HIS A 225 -8.12 19.01 3.18
CA HIS A 225 -7.15 20.07 2.95
C HIS A 225 -6.76 20.18 1.47
N CYS A 226 -6.37 19.06 0.85
CA CYS A 226 -5.99 19.05 -0.57
C CYS A 226 -7.16 19.37 -1.51
N GLN A 227 -8.38 18.99 -1.14
CA GLN A 227 -9.58 19.28 -1.91
C GLN A 227 -9.91 20.77 -1.90
N GLU A 228 -9.77 21.41 -0.74
CA GLU A 228 -10.11 22.83 -0.56
C GLU A 228 -9.03 23.76 -1.12
N LEU A 229 -7.75 23.45 -0.89
CA LEU A 229 -6.65 24.39 -1.17
C LEU A 229 -5.81 24.01 -2.41
N HIS A 230 -5.91 22.76 -2.89
CA HIS A 230 -5.01 22.23 -3.92
C HIS A 230 -5.71 21.50 -5.08
N GLN A 231 -7.01 21.71 -5.30
CA GLN A 231 -7.77 21.08 -6.39
C GLN A 231 -7.17 21.34 -7.79
N ASN A 232 -6.63 22.54 -7.99
CA ASN A 232 -6.07 23.00 -9.26
C ASN A 232 -4.57 23.34 -9.16
N CYS A 233 -3.88 22.80 -8.16
CA CYS A 233 -2.44 23.05 -8.04
C CYS A 233 -1.69 22.55 -9.29
N PRO A 234 -0.56 23.18 -9.66
CA PRO A 234 0.21 22.80 -10.84
C PRO A 234 0.56 21.31 -10.82
N TRP A 235 0.85 20.75 -12.00
CA TRP A 235 1.27 19.35 -12.25
C TRP A 235 2.59 18.94 -11.58
N ILE A 236 2.88 19.42 -10.38
CA ILE A 236 3.93 18.90 -9.52
C ILE A 236 3.48 17.51 -9.13
N ARG A 237 4.19 16.52 -9.65
CA ARG A 237 4.04 15.15 -9.20
C ARG A 237 4.56 15.10 -7.76
N VAL A 238 3.72 14.62 -6.86
CA VAL A 238 4.02 14.50 -5.44
C VAL A 238 4.02 13.05 -5.02
N ARG A 239 4.48 12.78 -3.81
CA ARG A 239 4.32 11.50 -3.13
C ARG A 239 3.16 11.58 -2.14
N CYS A 240 2.47 10.46 -1.94
CA CYS A 240 1.47 10.36 -0.89
C CYS A 240 2.16 10.23 0.47
N SER A 241 1.87 11.15 1.41
CA SER A 241 2.39 11.09 2.78
C SER A 241 1.89 9.86 3.54
N ILE A 242 0.66 9.41 3.26
CA ILE A 242 0.11 8.17 3.80
C ILE A 242 0.94 6.96 3.34
N CYS A 243 1.22 6.82 2.04
CA CYS A 243 2.09 5.75 1.55
C CYS A 243 3.50 5.80 2.15
N GLY A 244 4.05 7.01 2.34
CA GLY A 244 5.38 7.20 2.91
C GLY A 244 5.50 6.68 4.35
N VAL A 245 4.51 7.01 5.18
CA VAL A 245 4.47 6.59 6.59
C VAL A 245 4.06 5.13 6.72
N CYS A 246 2.97 4.74 6.07
CA CYS A 246 2.29 3.49 6.35
C CYS A 246 2.88 2.29 5.63
N ARG A 247 3.88 2.48 4.74
CA ARG A 247 4.53 1.44 3.92
C ARG A 247 3.63 0.22 3.71
N VAL A 248 2.55 0.46 2.98
CA VAL A 248 1.97 -0.58 2.13
C VAL A 248 3.14 -1.14 1.30
N PRO A 249 3.22 -2.44 0.99
CA PRO A 249 4.43 -3.04 0.44
C PRO A 249 4.62 -2.61 -1.03
N TYR A 250 4.96 -1.35 -1.26
CA TYR A 250 5.23 -0.77 -2.57
C TYR A 250 6.45 0.13 -2.43
N ASN A 251 7.52 -0.23 -3.12
CA ASN A 251 8.79 0.47 -3.30
C ASN A 251 8.56 1.71 -4.17
N ASN A 252 7.34 1.91 -4.64
CA ASN A 252 6.86 3.18 -5.12
C ASN A 252 6.55 4.15 -3.97
N PHE A 253 7.52 4.46 -3.10
CA PHE A 253 7.66 5.85 -2.63
C PHE A 253 8.18 6.72 -3.79
N SER A 254 7.57 6.56 -4.94
CA SER A 254 7.81 7.23 -6.20
C SER A 254 6.77 8.32 -6.35
N LEU A 255 7.03 9.26 -7.24
CA LEU A 255 6.07 10.31 -7.53
C LEU A 255 4.82 9.70 -8.17
N LEU A 256 3.65 10.11 -7.69
CA LEU A 256 2.36 9.66 -8.19
C LEU A 256 2.26 9.90 -9.70
N LYS A 257 1.61 8.96 -10.40
CA LYS A 257 1.28 9.06 -11.83
C LYS A 257 -0.08 9.73 -12.06
N CYS A 258 -0.92 9.79 -11.03
CA CYS A 258 -2.22 10.46 -11.00
C CYS A 258 -2.18 11.65 -10.01
N SER A 259 -3.28 12.40 -9.93
CA SER A 259 -3.43 13.44 -8.90
C SER A 259 -3.41 12.83 -7.49
N LEU A 260 -2.98 13.60 -6.48
CA LEU A 260 -3.02 13.12 -5.10
C LEU A 260 -4.45 12.81 -4.66
N LEU A 261 -5.44 13.62 -5.06
CA LEU A 261 -6.84 13.40 -4.70
C LEU A 261 -7.41 12.10 -5.29
N ASP A 262 -7.10 11.81 -6.56
CA ASP A 262 -7.48 10.54 -7.18
C ASP A 262 -6.79 9.37 -6.47
N HIS A 263 -5.51 9.52 -6.17
CA HIS A 263 -4.76 8.51 -5.43
C HIS A 263 -5.37 8.24 -4.04
N LEU A 264 -5.67 9.29 -3.27
CA LEU A 264 -6.30 9.18 -1.95
C LEU A 264 -7.70 8.54 -2.03
N ARG A 265 -8.47 8.82 -3.08
CA ARG A 265 -9.76 8.16 -3.30
C ARG A 265 -9.60 6.68 -3.66
N ASP A 266 -8.74 6.38 -4.62
CA ASP A 266 -8.70 5.07 -5.27
C ASP A 266 -7.89 4.05 -4.45
N TYR A 267 -6.81 4.50 -3.82
CA TYR A 267 -5.90 3.67 -3.02
C TYR A 267 -6.14 3.82 -1.51
N HIS A 268 -6.59 5.00 -1.07
CA HIS A 268 -6.88 5.26 0.34
C HIS A 268 -8.38 5.35 0.69
N GLY A 269 -9.29 5.11 -0.26
CA GLY A 269 -10.73 5.10 0.02
C GLY A 269 -11.29 6.40 0.60
N LEU A 270 -10.51 7.49 0.60
CA LEU A 270 -10.87 8.77 1.19
C LEU A 270 -11.81 9.51 0.23
N LYS A 271 -13.08 9.11 0.26
CA LYS A 271 -14.16 9.80 -0.45
C LYS A 271 -14.44 11.14 0.23
N GLY A 272 -14.88 12.11 -0.56
CA GLY A 272 -15.15 13.46 -0.05
C GLY A 272 -16.35 13.42 0.85
N THR A 273 -16.43 14.35 1.80
CA THR A 273 -17.69 14.64 2.45
C THR A 273 -18.67 15.11 1.36
N GLU A 274 -19.73 14.34 1.14
CA GLU A 274 -20.82 14.80 0.29
C GLU A 274 -21.42 16.04 0.96
N VAL A 275 -21.14 17.21 0.42
CA VAL A 275 -21.86 18.43 0.81
C VAL A 275 -23.31 18.17 0.44
N ALA A 276 -24.16 17.97 1.45
CA ALA A 276 -25.60 17.92 1.27
C ALA A 276 -26.01 19.20 0.54
N GLN A 277 -26.32 19.08 -0.75
CA GLN A 277 -26.95 20.16 -1.49
C GLN A 277 -28.35 20.31 -0.93
N ASN A 278 -28.50 21.19 0.06
CA ASN A 278 -29.79 21.75 0.42
C ASN A 278 -30.33 22.43 -0.84
N SER A 279 -31.31 21.77 -1.46
CA SER A 279 -32.15 22.34 -2.50
C SER A 279 -33.13 23.26 -1.80
N GLU A 280 -32.93 24.57 -1.95
CA GLU A 280 -33.98 25.57 -1.78
C GLU A 280 -34.93 25.57 -2.98
#